data_AF-A0A2M8Q6S1-F1
#
_entry.id   AF-A0A2M8Q6S1-F1
#
_cell.length_a   1.000
_cell.length_b   1.000
_cell.length_c   1.000
_cell.angle_alpha   90.00
_cell.angle_beta   90.00
_cell.angle_gamma   90.00
#
_symmetry.space_group_name_H-M   'P 1'
#
loop_
_entity.id
_entity.type
_entity.pdbx_description
1 polymer ?
#
loop_
_entity_poly.entity_id
_entity_poly.type
_entity_poly.pdbx_seq_one_letter_code
_entity_poly.pdbx_strand_id
1 'polypeptide(L)'
;FYNSVTRRVLNTVGVDPALEFVWFGATTLPTGETPIMRVYTQVGSLEAMIKAILCDYRFAAPYEDLEGDARRVARAMERALRAHWDAPDFDVVEMVKSVFYRNKAAYLVGRVRKRNRVIPIILPLLHEE
;
A
#
# COMPACT_ATOMS: atom_id res chain seq x y z
N PHE A 1 -16.27 18.09 2.13
CA PHE A 1 -17.71 18.07 2.43
C PHE A 1 -18.28 19.49 2.53
N TYR A 2 -17.91 20.31 3.53
CA TYR A 2 -18.45 21.66 3.73
C TYR A 2 -18.42 22.53 2.45
N ASN A 3 -17.26 22.72 1.82
CA ASN A 3 -17.15 23.52 0.58
C ASN A 3 -18.09 23.02 -0.53
N SER A 4 -18.30 21.70 -0.64
CA SER A 4 -19.22 21.11 -1.62
C SER A 4 -20.68 21.48 -1.34
N VAL A 5 -21.07 21.54 -0.06
CA VAL A 5 -22.41 21.97 0.37
C VAL A 5 -22.58 23.47 0.11
N THR A 6 -21.62 24.29 0.56
CA THR A 6 -21.67 25.75 0.42
C THR A 6 -21.78 26.16 -1.04
N ARG A 7 -20.97 25.58 -1.93
CA ARG A 7 -21.04 25.88 -3.38
C ARG A 7 -22.36 25.47 -4.00
N ARG A 8 -22.94 24.35 -3.56
CA ARG A 8 -24.24 23.89 -4.07
C ARG A 8 -25.40 24.77 -3.62
N VAL A 9 -25.36 25.29 -2.39
CA VAL A 9 -26.45 26.10 -1.81
C VAL A 9 -26.36 27.56 -2.24
N LEU A 10 -25.16 28.13 -2.23
CA LEU A 10 -24.94 29.56 -2.51
C LEU A 10 -24.68 29.86 -3.98
N ASN A 11 -24.57 28.83 -4.83
CA ASN A 11 -24.21 28.94 -6.25
C ASN A 11 -22.94 29.79 -6.46
N THR A 12 -21.99 29.72 -5.52
CA THR A 12 -20.75 30.50 -5.57
C THR A 12 -20.01 30.22 -6.86
N VAL A 13 -19.77 31.27 -7.67
CA VAL A 13 -18.91 31.22 -8.84
C VAL A 13 -17.51 31.61 -8.43
N GLY A 14 -16.51 30.77 -8.73
CA GLY A 14 -15.12 31.00 -8.33
C GLY A 14 -14.82 30.44 -6.94
N VAL A 15 -14.05 31.18 -6.14
CA VAL A 15 -13.62 30.79 -4.80
C VAL A 15 -13.84 31.98 -3.87
N ASP A 16 -14.56 31.78 -2.77
CA ASP A 16 -14.74 32.79 -1.72
C ASP A 16 -14.07 32.32 -0.41
N PRO A 17 -12.88 32.84 -0.05
CA PRO A 17 -12.18 32.47 1.18
C PRO A 17 -12.91 32.83 2.47
N ALA A 18 -13.90 33.72 2.44
CA ALA A 18 -14.72 34.04 3.62
C ALA A 18 -15.79 32.98 3.89
N LEU A 19 -16.17 32.21 2.85
CA LEU A 19 -17.24 31.21 2.92
C LEU A 19 -16.74 29.77 2.73
N GLU A 20 -15.52 29.57 2.23
CA GLU A 20 -14.93 28.27 1.92
C GLU A 20 -13.60 28.02 2.64
N PHE A 21 -13.36 26.78 3.03
CA PHE A 21 -12.05 26.34 3.51
C PHE A 21 -11.11 26.14 2.31
N VAL A 22 -10.48 27.21 1.85
CA VAL A 22 -9.49 27.18 0.74
C VAL A 22 -8.12 26.69 1.22
N TRP A 23 -7.76 27.09 2.44
CA TRP A 23 -6.53 26.69 3.11
C TRP A 23 -6.82 26.48 4.59
N PHE A 24 -6.38 25.34 5.14
CA PHE A 24 -6.66 24.97 6.54
C PHE A 24 -5.66 25.53 7.55
N GLY A 25 -4.67 26.33 7.13
CA GLY A 25 -3.66 26.87 8.04
C GLY A 25 -2.68 25.83 8.60
N ALA A 26 -2.84 24.56 8.24
CA ALA A 26 -2.03 23.46 8.76
C ALA A 26 -0.68 23.38 8.04
N THR A 27 0.40 23.68 8.76
CA THR A 27 1.78 23.46 8.28
C THR A 27 2.18 21.99 8.36
N THR A 28 1.52 21.21 9.23
CA THR A 28 1.71 19.77 9.39
C THR A 28 0.36 19.07 9.52
N LEU A 29 0.23 17.91 8.87
CA LEU A 29 -0.93 17.04 9.03
C LEU A 29 -0.72 16.17 10.27
N PRO A 30 -1.70 16.06 11.18
CA PRO A 30 -1.60 15.16 12.31
C PRO A 30 -1.52 13.72 11.80
N THR A 31 -0.51 12.97 12.25
CA THR A 31 -0.45 11.53 12.01
C THR A 31 -1.32 10.82 13.04
N GLY A 32 -2.13 9.87 12.58
CA GLY A 32 -2.92 9.03 13.49
C GLY A 32 -2.03 8.24 14.45
N GLU A 33 -2.57 7.90 15.62
CA GLU A 33 -1.84 7.18 16.67
C GLU A 33 -1.50 5.73 16.28
N THR A 34 -2.27 5.14 15.36
CA THR A 34 -2.07 3.75 14.93
C THR A 34 -1.23 3.69 13.65
N PRO A 35 -0.14 2.90 13.63
CA PRO A 35 0.64 2.69 12.42
C PRO A 35 -0.23 2.10 11.31
N ILE A 36 -0.20 2.70 10.12
CA ILE A 36 -0.94 2.20 8.95
C ILE A 36 -0.21 1.08 8.22
N MET A 37 1.07 0.85 8.53
CA MET A 37 1.92 -0.16 7.91
C MET A 37 2.22 -1.32 8.86
N ARG A 38 2.41 -2.52 8.29
CA ARG A 38 3.12 -3.65 8.90
C ARG A 38 4.54 -3.68 8.34
N VAL A 39 5.52 -4.03 9.17
CA VAL A 39 6.94 -4.05 8.79
C VAL A 39 7.42 -5.50 8.85
N TYR A 40 8.04 -5.95 7.76
CA TYR A 40 8.57 -7.30 7.60
C TYR A 40 10.08 -7.21 7.37
N THR A 41 10.83 -7.87 8.24
CA THR A 41 12.26 -8.13 8.06
C THR A 41 12.42 -9.55 7.52
N GLN A 42 13.38 -9.75 6.62
CA GLN A 42 13.64 -11.09 6.09
C GLN A 42 14.32 -11.95 7.16
N VAL A 43 13.57 -12.91 7.72
CA VAL A 43 14.11 -13.97 8.58
C VAL A 43 14.03 -15.28 7.80
N GLY A 44 15.17 -15.77 7.32
CA GLY A 44 15.26 -16.95 6.47
C GLY A 44 15.09 -16.62 4.98
N SER A 45 14.25 -17.39 4.26
CA SER A 45 14.07 -17.20 2.82
C SER A 45 13.11 -16.05 2.51
N LEU A 46 13.32 -15.40 1.36
CA LEU A 46 12.39 -14.40 0.83
C LEU A 46 10.99 -15.00 0.63
N GLU A 47 10.91 -16.24 0.17
CA GLU A 47 9.66 -16.99 0.01
C GLU A 47 8.88 -17.10 1.33
N ALA A 48 9.56 -17.42 2.44
CA ALA A 48 8.92 -17.50 3.75
C ALA A 48 8.39 -16.14 4.22
N MET A 49 9.13 -15.06 3.97
CA MET A 49 8.68 -13.71 4.30
C MET A 49 7.45 -13.31 3.46
N ILE A 50 7.45 -13.56 2.15
CA ILE A 50 6.30 -13.28 1.29
C ILE A 50 5.08 -14.11 1.73
N LYS A 51 5.26 -15.39 2.06
CA LYS A 51 4.19 -16.23 2.61
C LYS A 51 3.61 -15.62 3.89
N ALA A 52 4.46 -15.15 4.81
CA ALA A 52 4.01 -14.48 6.03
C ALA A 52 3.20 -13.22 5.73
N ILE A 53 3.65 -12.40 4.76
CA ILE A 53 2.90 -11.23 4.28
C ILE A 53 1.52 -11.65 3.79
N LEU A 54 1.41 -12.64 2.90
CA LEU A 54 0.13 -13.11 2.36
C LEU A 54 -0.81 -13.66 3.46
N CYS A 55 -0.27 -14.38 4.45
CA CYS A 55 -1.03 -14.90 5.60
C CYS A 55 -1.62 -13.81 6.51
N ASP A 56 -0.94 -12.66 6.63
CA ASP A 56 -1.42 -11.52 7.42
C ASP A 56 -2.60 -10.78 6.76
N TYR A 57 -2.82 -11.02 5.46
CA TYR A 57 -4.01 -10.59 4.74
C TYR A 57 -5.01 -11.75 4.65
N ARG A 58 -5.88 -11.79 5.65
CA ARG A 58 -6.93 -12.81 5.75
C ARG A 58 -8.13 -12.43 4.89
N PHE A 59 -8.35 -13.19 3.84
CA PHE A 59 -9.59 -13.18 3.06
C PHE A 59 -10.53 -14.27 3.57
N ALA A 60 -11.83 -14.12 3.31
CA ALA A 60 -12.80 -15.18 3.59
C ALA A 60 -12.59 -16.39 2.66
N ALA A 61 -12.13 -16.16 1.43
CA ALA A 61 -11.72 -17.19 0.50
C ALA A 61 -10.26 -17.60 0.76
N PRO A 62 -9.92 -18.90 0.68
CA PRO A 62 -8.54 -19.35 0.76
C PRO A 62 -7.75 -18.94 -0.50
N TYR A 63 -6.43 -18.85 -0.36
CA TYR A 63 -5.54 -18.79 -1.52
C TYR A 63 -5.52 -20.15 -2.22
N GLU A 64 -5.54 -20.15 -3.56
CA GLU A 64 -5.51 -21.37 -4.37
C GLU A 64 -4.17 -22.12 -4.23
N ASP A 65 -3.05 -21.42 -4.37
CA ASP A 65 -1.69 -21.97 -4.25
C ASP A 65 -0.79 -20.98 -3.49
N LEU A 66 -1.02 -20.84 -2.18
CA LEU A 66 -0.29 -19.91 -1.32
C LEU A 66 1.23 -20.07 -1.41
N GLU A 67 1.71 -21.32 -1.43
CA GLU A 67 3.14 -21.63 -1.48
C GLU A 67 3.73 -21.25 -2.84
N GLY A 68 3.06 -21.58 -3.94
CA GLY A 68 3.54 -21.21 -5.27
C GLY A 68 3.43 -19.72 -5.54
N ASP A 69 2.40 -19.05 -5.05
CA ASP A 69 2.28 -17.59 -5.14
C ASP A 69 3.40 -16.90 -4.37
N ALA A 70 3.71 -17.36 -3.16
CA ALA A 70 4.83 -16.84 -2.39
C ALA A 70 6.17 -17.01 -3.14
N ARG A 71 6.40 -18.16 -3.77
CA ARG A 71 7.59 -18.40 -4.62
C ARG A 71 7.61 -17.49 -5.85
N ARG A 72 6.49 -17.34 -6.56
CA ARG A 72 6.38 -16.48 -7.76
C ARG A 72 6.69 -15.02 -7.42
N VAL A 73 6.10 -14.52 -6.35
CA VAL A 73 6.31 -13.15 -5.87
C VAL A 73 7.73 -12.95 -5.38
N ALA A 74 8.30 -13.88 -4.60
CA ALA A 74 9.69 -13.80 -4.15
C ALA A 74 10.68 -13.70 -5.34
N ARG A 75 10.51 -14.55 -6.36
CA ARG A 75 11.33 -14.50 -7.58
C ARG A 75 11.15 -13.21 -8.38
N ALA A 76 9.94 -12.65 -8.41
CA ALA A 76 9.67 -11.38 -9.07
C ALA A 76 10.31 -10.22 -8.32
N MET A 77 10.21 -10.22 -6.99
CA MET A 77 10.83 -9.24 -6.11
C MET A 77 12.36 -9.28 -6.22
N GLU A 78 12.98 -10.47 -6.19
CA GLU A 78 14.43 -10.61 -6.34
C GLU A 78 14.91 -10.03 -7.69
N ARG A 79 14.21 -10.34 -8.79
CA ARG A 79 14.49 -9.77 -10.12
C ARG A 79 14.36 -8.25 -10.13
N ALA A 80 13.31 -7.71 -9.52
CA ALA A 80 13.11 -6.27 -9.43
C ALA A 80 14.22 -5.59 -8.61
N LEU A 81 14.64 -6.18 -7.50
CA LEU A 81 15.71 -5.63 -6.65
C LEU A 81 17.05 -5.60 -7.37
N ARG A 82 17.41 -6.69 -8.05
CA ARG A 82 18.62 -6.73 -8.89
C ARG A 82 18.58 -5.68 -9.99
N ALA A 83 17.44 -5.48 -10.65
CA ALA A 83 17.30 -4.48 -11.70
C ALA A 83 17.40 -3.03 -11.20
N HIS A 84 16.99 -2.74 -9.96
CA HIS A 84 17.00 -1.38 -9.42
C HIS A 84 18.26 -1.05 -8.62
N TRP A 85 18.85 -2.03 -7.91
CA TRP A 85 19.92 -1.83 -6.93
C TRP A 85 21.14 -2.74 -7.12
N ASP A 86 21.25 -3.46 -8.24
CA ASP A 86 22.34 -4.39 -8.59
C ASP A 86 22.59 -5.53 -7.59
N ALA A 87 21.73 -5.66 -6.59
CA ALA A 87 21.81 -6.66 -5.54
C ALA A 87 20.41 -6.95 -4.96
N PRO A 88 20.16 -8.20 -4.52
CA PRO A 88 18.85 -8.62 -4.02
C PRO A 88 18.60 -8.24 -2.55
N ASP A 89 19.51 -7.50 -1.90
CA ASP A 89 19.39 -7.11 -0.49
C ASP A 89 18.55 -5.85 -0.29
N PHE A 90 17.81 -5.84 0.81
CA PHE A 90 16.94 -4.76 1.29
C PHE A 90 16.87 -4.81 2.82
N ASP A 91 16.41 -3.73 3.45
CA ASP A 91 16.33 -3.65 4.91
C ASP A 91 14.99 -4.21 5.43
N VAL A 92 13.88 -3.72 4.86
CA VAL A 92 12.52 -4.09 5.26
C VAL A 92 11.54 -4.00 4.09
N VAL A 93 10.43 -4.73 4.21
CA VAL A 93 9.20 -4.53 3.43
C VAL A 93 8.15 -3.92 4.35
N GLU A 94 7.55 -2.81 3.92
CA GLU A 94 6.46 -2.15 4.64
C GLU A 94 5.17 -2.26 3.83
N MET A 95 4.15 -2.89 4.39
CA MET A 95 2.87 -3.11 3.71
C MET A 95 1.73 -2.37 4.42
N VAL A 96 0.85 -1.71 3.67
CA VAL A 96 -0.34 -1.03 4.22
C VAL A 96 -1.29 -2.08 4.79
N LYS A 97 -1.76 -1.87 6.02
CA LYS A 97 -2.71 -2.79 6.70
C LYS A 97 -4.02 -2.95 5.91
N SER A 98 -4.51 -1.87 5.31
CA SER A 98 -5.71 -1.86 4.49
C SER A 98 -5.47 -2.49 3.12
N VAL A 99 -6.45 -3.25 2.65
CA VAL A 99 -6.53 -3.77 1.29
C VAL A 99 -7.29 -2.78 0.42
N PHE A 100 -6.77 -2.47 -0.77
CA PHE A 100 -7.43 -1.58 -1.72
C PHE A 100 -8.21 -2.40 -2.73
N TYR A 101 -9.48 -2.08 -2.98
CA TYR A 101 -10.31 -2.85 -3.91
C TYR A 101 -10.65 -2.02 -5.14
N ARG A 102 -10.53 -2.64 -6.32
CA ARG A 102 -10.98 -2.04 -7.59
C ARG A 102 -11.41 -3.13 -8.56
N ASN A 103 -12.61 -3.00 -9.12
CA ASN A 103 -13.22 -4.01 -9.99
C ASN A 103 -13.22 -5.39 -9.32
N LYS A 104 -12.63 -6.42 -9.96
CA LYS A 104 -12.54 -7.81 -9.46
C LYS A 104 -11.22 -8.12 -8.73
N ALA A 105 -10.47 -7.11 -8.31
CA ALA A 105 -9.14 -7.29 -7.73
C ALA A 105 -9.01 -6.63 -6.36
N ALA A 106 -8.26 -7.31 -5.48
CA ALA A 106 -7.80 -6.81 -4.20
C ALA A 106 -6.30 -6.52 -4.28
N TYR A 107 -5.89 -5.30 -3.94
CA TYR A 107 -4.51 -4.83 -4.08
C TYR A 107 -3.87 -4.70 -2.71
N LEU A 108 -2.82 -5.48 -2.49
CA LEU A 108 -1.91 -5.27 -1.37
C LEU A 108 -0.85 -4.26 -1.81
N VAL A 109 -0.72 -3.17 -1.05
CA VAL A 109 0.17 -2.06 -1.40
C VAL A 109 1.23 -1.91 -0.33
N GLY A 110 2.47 -1.76 -0.76
CA GLY A 110 3.58 -1.52 0.15
C GLY A 110 4.81 -0.98 -0.57
N ARG A 111 5.93 -1.04 0.13
CA ARG A 111 7.22 -0.63 -0.38
C ARG A 111 8.36 -1.44 0.23
N VAL A 112 9.39 -1.65 -0.57
CA VAL A 112 10.68 -2.20 -0.13
C VAL A 112 11.61 -1.04 0.15
N ARG A 113 12.30 -1.08 1.30
CA ARG A 113 13.25 -0.03 1.71
C ARG A 113 14.67 -0.56 1.72
N LYS A 114 15.60 0.28 1.26
CA LYS A 114 17.05 0.08 1.41
C LYS A 114 17.71 1.43 1.66
N ARG A 115 18.19 1.66 2.88
CA ARG A 115 18.73 2.94 3.35
C ARG A 115 17.74 4.09 3.07
N ASN A 116 18.14 5.03 2.21
CA ASN A 116 17.31 6.17 1.78
C ASN A 116 16.60 5.93 0.44
N ARG A 117 16.56 4.68 -0.05
CA ARG A 117 15.91 4.29 -1.31
C ARG A 117 14.66 3.47 -1.04
N VAL A 118 13.69 3.60 -1.93
CA VAL A 118 12.39 2.94 -1.84
C VAL A 118 11.97 2.45 -3.22
N ILE A 119 11.43 1.23 -3.28
CA ILE A 119 10.76 0.68 -4.46
C ILE A 119 9.34 0.28 -4.06
N PRO A 120 8.29 0.67 -4.82
CA PRO A 120 6.94 0.23 -4.52
C PRO A 120 6.76 -1.28 -4.80
N ILE A 121 5.95 -1.94 -3.97
CA ILE A 121 5.47 -3.30 -4.23
C ILE A 121 3.94 -3.29 -4.21
N ILE A 122 3.34 -3.79 -5.29
CA ILE A 122 1.90 -3.93 -5.42
C ILE A 122 1.60 -5.37 -5.82
N LEU A 123 0.77 -6.06 -5.03
CA LEU A 123 0.33 -7.43 -5.30
C LEU A 123 -1.16 -7.41 -5.61
N PRO A 124 -1.56 -7.50 -6.89
CA PRO A 124 -2.96 -7.69 -7.26
C PRO A 124 -3.35 -9.15 -7.03
N LEU A 125 -4.37 -9.36 -6.20
CA LEU A 125 -5.00 -10.65 -5.96
C LEU A 125 -6.31 -10.70 -6.74
N LEU A 126 -6.49 -11.78 -7.49
CA LEU A 126 -7.69 -12.07 -8.26
C LEU A 126 -8.40 -13.26 -7.62
N HIS A 127 -9.72 -13.27 -7.76
CA HIS A 127 -10.54 -14.41 -7.39
C HIS A 127 -11.19 -14.94 -8.66
N GLU A 128 -10.81 -16.16 -9.05
CA GLU A 128 -11.48 -16.91 -10.11
C GLU A 128 -12.66 -17.67 -9.49
N GLU A 129 -13.79 -17.71 -10.20
CA GLU A 129 -15.01 -18.43 -9.79
C GLU A 129 -14.88 -19.94 -9.98
#